data_AF-A0A316RWI0-F1
#
_entry.id   AF-A0A316RWI0-F1
#
_cell.length_a   1.000
_cell.length_b   1.000
_cell.length_c   1.000
_cell.angle_alpha   90.00
_cell.angle_beta   90.00
_cell.angle_gamma   90.00
#
_symmetry.space_group_name_H-M   'P 1'
#
loop_
_entity.id
_entity.type
_entity.pdbx_description
1 polymer ?
#
loop_
_entity_poly.entity_id
_entity_poly.type
_entity_poly.pdbx_seq_one_letter_code
_entity_poly.pdbx_strand_id
1 'polypeptide(L)'
;MSFCIEKGDELAVFIQSEHEEFTWDDADLFYRTLDGVLTYANERLRLVERDKVTLCSESREELDDEGRVSDRLWLDRVLVGEYVERNPYEVPEEQLDVAAPWRYALRDVFIIVRAAEDHILAMNRDALFCVERLEAPADRHVRAVPSLALLTLLPFKGAIVTDSKFIHLEDEMDPSLIGDIRESAHEFAHSGVVSGADALVRYSRELPDANRVPESWQRQLDEVLGLPHVPGITA
;
A
#
# COMPACT_ATOMS: atom_id res chain seq x y z
N MET A 1 7.89 -17.93 -3.98
CA MET A 1 7.95 -18.93 -2.86
C MET A 1 8.80 -18.38 -1.71
N SER A 2 8.37 -18.49 -0.44
CA SER A 2 9.16 -18.07 0.73
C SER A 2 9.55 -19.25 1.62
N PHE A 3 10.70 -19.17 2.30
CA PHE A 3 11.06 -20.10 3.37
C PHE A 3 11.80 -19.36 4.50
N CYS A 4 11.65 -19.86 5.72
CA CYS A 4 12.15 -19.22 6.91
C CYS A 4 13.24 -20.07 7.56
N ILE A 5 14.31 -19.43 8.02
CA ILE A 5 15.40 -20.05 8.78
C ILE A 5 15.50 -19.30 10.11
N GLU A 6 15.39 -20.04 11.20
CA GLU A 6 15.61 -19.50 12.55
C GLU A 6 17.04 -19.75 13.00
N LYS A 7 17.68 -18.71 13.56
CA LYS A 7 18.98 -18.84 14.23
C LYS A 7 18.96 -18.08 15.56
N GLY A 8 18.57 -18.76 16.62
CA GLY A 8 18.36 -18.12 17.93
C GLY A 8 17.11 -17.24 17.87
N ASP A 9 17.25 -15.98 18.27
CA ASP A 9 16.18 -14.98 18.26
C ASP A 9 16.03 -14.25 16.90
N GLU A 10 16.88 -14.58 15.91
CA GLU A 10 16.85 -13.97 14.58
C GLU A 10 16.02 -14.83 13.59
N LEU A 11 15.00 -14.18 13.01
CA LEU A 11 14.22 -14.71 11.88
C LEU A 11 14.85 -14.26 10.56
N ALA A 12 15.35 -15.21 9.77
CA ALA A 12 15.73 -14.97 8.39
C ALA A 12 14.62 -15.47 7.46
N VAL A 13 13.86 -14.53 6.90
CA VAL A 13 12.89 -14.82 5.83
C VAL A 13 13.60 -14.68 4.49
N PHE A 14 13.59 -15.76 3.71
CA PHE A 14 14.03 -15.74 2.32
C PHE A 14 12.81 -15.74 1.41
N ILE A 15 12.77 -14.74 0.52
CA ILE A 15 11.67 -14.55 -0.41
C ILE A 15 12.27 -14.68 -1.80
N GLN A 16 11.88 -15.72 -2.51
CA GLN A 16 12.24 -15.84 -3.91
C GLN A 16 11.36 -14.89 -4.70
N SER A 17 11.96 -13.80 -5.19
CA SER A 17 11.29 -12.89 -6.11
C SER A 17 10.97 -13.62 -7.41
N GLU A 18 9.73 -13.42 -7.89
CA GLU A 18 9.21 -14.00 -9.13
C GLU A 18 9.24 -12.98 -10.29
N HIS A 19 9.80 -11.79 -10.06
CA HIS A 19 9.92 -10.70 -11.03
C HIS A 19 11.37 -10.20 -11.12
N GLU A 20 11.66 -9.50 -12.22
CA GLU A 20 12.95 -8.81 -12.41
C GLU A 20 12.99 -7.53 -11.56
N GLU A 21 14.19 -7.08 -11.19
CA GLU A 21 14.35 -5.81 -10.44
C GLU A 21 13.73 -4.65 -11.23
N PHE A 22 12.99 -3.78 -10.54
CA PHE A 22 12.34 -2.63 -11.19
C PHE A 22 13.34 -1.69 -11.85
N THR A 23 13.02 -1.32 -13.07
CA THR A 23 13.73 -0.31 -13.84
C THR A 23 13.12 1.07 -13.65
N TRP A 24 13.83 2.10 -14.11
CA TRP A 24 13.29 3.47 -14.15
C TRP A 24 12.02 3.59 -14.99
N ASP A 25 11.92 2.82 -16.07
CA ASP A 25 10.74 2.80 -16.92
C ASP A 25 9.54 2.16 -16.20
N ASP A 26 9.78 1.18 -15.32
CA ASP A 26 8.73 0.59 -14.47
C ASP A 26 8.21 1.61 -13.45
N ALA A 27 9.11 2.36 -12.81
CA ALA A 27 8.73 3.40 -11.87
C ALA A 27 7.92 4.51 -12.57
N ASP A 28 8.39 5.01 -13.71
CA ASP A 28 7.68 6.01 -14.52
C ASP A 28 6.30 5.50 -15.01
N LEU A 29 6.21 4.23 -15.41
CA LEU A 29 4.94 3.59 -15.75
C LEU A 29 3.98 3.58 -14.55
N PHE A 30 4.45 3.17 -13.38
CA PHE A 30 3.65 3.13 -12.15
C PHE A 30 3.11 4.51 -11.80
N TYR A 31 3.98 5.52 -11.70
CA TYR A 31 3.59 6.87 -11.27
C TYR A 31 2.64 7.55 -12.26
N ARG A 32 2.89 7.46 -13.56
CA ARG A 32 1.95 8.02 -14.56
C ARG A 32 0.58 7.35 -14.51
N THR A 33 0.56 6.03 -14.29
CA THR A 33 -0.69 5.29 -14.17
C THR A 33 -1.44 5.73 -12.91
N LEU A 34 -0.75 5.88 -11.78
CA LEU A 34 -1.37 6.31 -10.52
C LEU A 34 -1.87 7.76 -10.59
N ASP A 35 -1.10 8.68 -11.17
CA ASP A 35 -1.52 10.06 -11.47
C ASP A 35 -2.83 10.08 -12.30
N GLY A 36 -2.92 9.20 -13.31
CA GLY A 36 -4.12 9.05 -14.13
C GLY A 36 -5.33 8.60 -13.33
N VAL A 37 -5.17 7.57 -12.50
CA VAL A 37 -6.25 7.06 -11.63
C VAL A 37 -6.69 8.11 -10.60
N LEU A 38 -5.75 8.82 -9.99
CA LEU A 38 -6.04 9.89 -9.02
C LEU A 38 -6.77 11.07 -9.67
N THR A 39 -6.32 11.49 -10.85
CA THR A 39 -6.99 12.55 -11.61
C THR A 39 -8.42 12.17 -11.92
N TYR A 40 -8.66 10.94 -12.41
CA TYR A 40 -10.00 10.44 -12.66
C TYR A 40 -10.85 10.36 -11.39
N ALA A 41 -10.28 9.90 -10.28
CA ALA A 41 -10.96 9.87 -8.99
C ALA A 41 -11.39 11.28 -8.55
N ASN A 42 -10.52 12.27 -8.71
CA ASN A 42 -10.86 13.66 -8.39
C ASN A 42 -11.93 14.23 -9.33
N GLU A 43 -11.93 13.91 -10.63
CA GLU A 43 -13.00 14.34 -11.54
C GLU A 43 -14.38 13.83 -11.09
N ARG A 44 -14.44 12.63 -10.50
CA ARG A 44 -15.68 12.01 -10.00
C ARG A 44 -16.09 12.51 -8.63
N LEU A 45 -15.14 12.67 -7.72
CA LEU A 45 -15.40 13.00 -6.33
C LEU A 45 -15.38 14.52 -6.06
N ARG A 46 -14.72 15.29 -6.93
CA ARG A 46 -14.53 16.74 -6.85
C ARG A 46 -14.03 17.19 -5.48
N LEU A 47 -12.99 16.52 -4.99
CA LEU A 47 -12.42 16.77 -3.67
C LEU A 47 -11.56 18.03 -3.66
N VAL A 48 -10.85 18.28 -4.77
CA VAL A 48 -9.94 19.41 -4.90
C VAL A 48 -10.17 20.15 -6.21
N GLU A 49 -9.95 21.47 -6.22
CA GLU A 49 -10.11 22.33 -7.40
C GLU A 49 -8.88 22.27 -8.32
N ARG A 50 -8.54 21.06 -8.76
CA ARG A 50 -7.42 20.79 -9.67
C ARG A 50 -7.84 19.87 -10.81
N ASP A 51 -7.45 20.26 -12.03
CA ASP A 51 -7.71 19.47 -13.24
C ASP A 51 -6.84 18.20 -13.30
N LYS A 52 -5.68 18.21 -12.61
CA LYS A 52 -4.76 17.07 -12.52
C LYS A 52 -4.28 16.89 -11.09
N VAL A 53 -4.22 15.65 -10.67
CA VAL A 53 -3.66 15.24 -9.38
C VAL A 53 -2.41 14.42 -9.68
N THR A 54 -1.29 14.75 -9.03
CA THR A 54 0.01 14.12 -9.28
C THR A 54 0.73 13.79 -7.98
N LEU A 55 1.45 12.66 -7.97
CA LEU A 55 2.35 12.29 -6.88
C LEU A 55 3.67 13.09 -6.90
N CYS A 56 4.02 13.68 -8.04
CA CYS A 56 5.30 14.34 -8.25
C CYS A 56 5.11 15.86 -8.34
N SER A 57 5.12 16.54 -7.20
CA SER A 57 5.08 18.01 -7.13
C SER A 57 6.07 18.58 -6.13
N GLU A 58 6.61 19.76 -6.44
CA GLU A 58 7.38 20.59 -5.49
C GLU A 58 6.46 21.40 -4.56
N SER A 59 5.18 21.51 -4.89
CA SER A 59 4.19 22.24 -4.10
C SER A 59 3.64 21.35 -2.99
N ARG A 60 3.83 21.76 -1.73
CA ARG A 60 3.20 21.09 -0.57
C ARG A 60 1.69 21.00 -0.72
N GLU A 61 1.05 22.04 -1.23
CA GLU A 61 -0.41 22.08 -1.40
C GLU A 61 -0.89 21.03 -2.41
N GLU A 62 -0.14 20.80 -3.48
CA GLU A 62 -0.46 19.77 -4.48
C GLU A 62 -0.30 18.37 -3.91
N LEU A 63 0.74 18.16 -3.10
CA LEU A 63 0.95 16.89 -2.38
C LEU A 63 -0.13 16.64 -1.32
N ASP A 64 -0.61 17.68 -0.64
CA ASP A 64 -1.71 17.55 0.33
C ASP A 64 -3.04 17.22 -0.39
N ASP A 65 -3.26 17.77 -1.58
CA ASP A 65 -4.41 17.48 -2.43
C ASP A 65 -4.39 16.04 -2.98
N GLU A 66 -3.23 15.58 -3.45
CA GLU A 66 -2.99 14.17 -3.76
C GLU A 66 -3.28 13.30 -2.53
N GLY A 67 -2.79 13.72 -1.36
CA GLY A 67 -3.11 13.22 -0.03
C GLY A 67 -4.59 12.85 0.13
N ARG A 68 -5.44 13.86 -0.04
CA ARG A 68 -6.90 13.79 0.07
C ARG A 68 -7.54 12.87 -0.96
N VAL A 69 -7.06 12.94 -2.21
CA VAL A 69 -7.64 12.19 -3.32
C VAL A 69 -7.32 10.70 -3.21
N SER A 70 -6.07 10.31 -2.90
CA SER A 70 -5.78 8.87 -2.75
C SER A 70 -6.48 8.25 -1.54
N ASP A 71 -6.61 8.97 -0.42
CA ASP A 71 -7.35 8.46 0.74
C ASP A 71 -8.78 8.05 0.34
N ARG A 72 -9.47 8.92 -0.40
CA ARG A 72 -10.84 8.64 -0.85
C ARG A 72 -10.91 7.61 -1.98
N LEU A 73 -9.94 7.60 -2.89
CA LEU A 73 -9.82 6.58 -3.94
C LEU A 73 -9.76 5.17 -3.33
N TRP A 74 -8.95 4.97 -2.28
CA TRP A 74 -8.78 3.65 -1.69
C TRP A 74 -9.94 3.21 -0.81
N LEU A 75 -10.80 4.14 -0.38
CA LEU A 75 -12.11 3.84 0.21
C LEU A 75 -13.14 3.46 -0.87
N ASP A 76 -13.07 4.04 -2.07
CA ASP A 76 -13.96 3.77 -3.21
C ASP A 76 -13.20 3.18 -4.41
N ARG A 77 -12.65 1.98 -4.21
CA ARG A 77 -11.83 1.28 -5.23
C ARG A 77 -12.62 0.91 -6.50
N VAL A 78 -13.94 1.06 -6.50
CA VAL A 78 -14.77 0.89 -7.72
C VAL A 78 -14.32 1.88 -8.80
N LEU A 79 -13.84 3.06 -8.41
CA LEU A 79 -13.30 4.07 -9.33
C LEU A 79 -12.11 3.56 -10.16
N VAL A 80 -11.28 2.66 -9.60
CA VAL A 80 -10.18 2.01 -10.35
C VAL A 80 -10.76 1.15 -11.49
N GLY A 81 -11.80 0.36 -11.18
CA GLY A 81 -12.49 -0.46 -12.17
C GLY A 81 -13.11 0.40 -13.28
N GLU A 82 -13.78 1.49 -12.90
CA GLU A 82 -14.36 2.40 -13.89
C GLU A 82 -13.31 3.10 -14.76
N TYR A 83 -12.17 3.50 -14.19
CA TYR A 83 -11.06 4.11 -14.92
C TYR A 83 -10.57 3.17 -16.02
N VAL A 84 -10.35 1.90 -15.68
CA VAL A 84 -9.87 0.88 -16.61
C VAL A 84 -10.89 0.57 -17.69
N GLU A 85 -12.17 0.40 -17.31
CA GLU A 85 -13.24 0.07 -18.26
C GLU A 85 -13.54 1.20 -19.24
N ARG A 86 -13.50 2.45 -18.78
CA ARG A 86 -13.84 3.62 -19.61
C ARG A 86 -12.65 4.16 -20.40
N ASN A 87 -11.43 3.90 -19.94
CA ASN A 87 -10.18 4.48 -20.46
C ASN A 87 -10.34 5.98 -20.83
N PRO A 88 -10.64 6.85 -19.85
CA PRO A 88 -11.08 8.23 -20.10
C PRO A 88 -10.02 9.10 -20.80
N TYR A 89 -8.75 8.72 -20.73
CA TYR A 89 -7.63 9.48 -21.31
C TYR A 89 -6.96 8.76 -22.47
N GLU A 90 -7.58 7.69 -23.00
CA GLU A 90 -7.06 6.88 -24.11
C GLU A 90 -5.62 6.42 -23.85
N VAL A 91 -5.30 6.03 -22.61
CA VAL A 91 -3.97 5.57 -22.24
C VAL A 91 -3.65 4.21 -22.90
N PRO A 92 -2.36 3.88 -23.08
CA PRO A 92 -1.95 2.59 -23.62
C PRO A 92 -2.44 1.40 -22.77
N GLU A 93 -2.62 0.25 -23.42
CA GLU A 93 -3.05 -1.00 -22.77
C GLU A 93 -2.16 -1.38 -21.58
N GLU A 94 -0.83 -1.15 -21.69
CA GLU A 94 0.10 -1.40 -20.59
C GLU A 94 -0.24 -0.64 -19.29
N GLN A 95 -0.71 0.61 -19.38
CA GLN A 95 -1.14 1.36 -18.19
C GLN A 95 -2.44 0.79 -17.62
N LEU A 96 -3.37 0.36 -18.47
CA LEU A 96 -4.61 -0.28 -18.04
C LEU A 96 -4.35 -1.61 -17.35
N ASP A 97 -3.40 -2.41 -17.87
CA ASP A 97 -2.97 -3.68 -17.28
C ASP A 97 -2.34 -3.47 -15.90
N VAL A 98 -1.59 -2.39 -15.71
CA VAL A 98 -1.03 -1.98 -14.42
C VAL A 98 -2.14 -1.55 -13.44
N ALA A 99 -3.12 -0.74 -13.89
CA ALA A 99 -4.18 -0.22 -13.03
C ALA A 99 -5.23 -1.28 -12.65
N ALA A 100 -5.56 -2.21 -13.56
CA ALA A 100 -6.61 -3.21 -13.38
C ALA A 100 -6.55 -4.00 -12.06
N PRO A 101 -5.39 -4.52 -11.61
CA PRO A 101 -5.32 -5.26 -10.35
C PRO A 101 -5.40 -4.36 -9.12
N TRP A 102 -5.24 -3.02 -9.22
CA TRP A 102 -5.34 -2.11 -8.07
C TRP A 102 -6.75 -2.00 -7.49
N ARG A 103 -7.79 -2.50 -8.16
CA ARG A 103 -9.10 -2.70 -7.53
C ARG A 103 -9.06 -3.67 -6.33
N TYR A 104 -7.99 -4.46 -6.21
CA TYR A 104 -7.71 -5.36 -5.09
C TYR A 104 -6.66 -4.78 -4.12
N ALA A 105 -6.41 -3.46 -4.17
CA ALA A 105 -5.54 -2.78 -3.23
C ALA A 105 -5.97 -3.07 -1.78
N LEU A 106 -4.98 -3.35 -0.93
CA LEU A 106 -5.19 -3.61 0.50
C LEU A 106 -4.76 -2.36 1.28
N ARG A 107 -5.72 -1.70 1.90
CA ARG A 107 -5.47 -0.58 2.82
C ARG A 107 -5.69 -1.05 4.24
N ASP A 108 -4.62 -1.08 5.03
CA ASP A 108 -4.65 -1.57 6.41
C ASP A 108 -3.59 -0.85 7.26
N VAL A 109 -3.66 -1.14 8.55
CA VAL A 109 -2.63 -0.82 9.53
C VAL A 109 -1.66 -1.99 9.60
N PHE A 110 -0.38 -1.68 9.48
CA PHE A 110 0.69 -2.66 9.51
C PHE A 110 1.70 -2.33 10.61
N ILE A 111 2.18 -3.39 11.27
CA ILE A 111 3.38 -3.35 12.09
C ILE A 111 4.56 -3.69 11.18
N ILE A 112 5.50 -2.77 11.02
CA ILE A 112 6.72 -3.02 10.25
C ILE A 112 7.68 -3.78 11.15
N VAL A 113 7.88 -5.07 10.87
CA VAL A 113 8.70 -5.96 11.71
C VAL A 113 10.11 -6.16 11.17
N ARG A 114 10.37 -5.74 9.93
CA ARG A 114 11.70 -5.70 9.32
C ARG A 114 11.75 -4.65 8.23
N ALA A 115 12.89 -4.00 8.08
CA ALA A 115 13.18 -3.09 6.99
C ALA A 115 14.58 -3.36 6.44
N ALA A 116 14.69 -3.47 5.12
CA ALA A 116 15.93 -3.63 4.36
C ALA A 116 15.90 -2.67 3.16
N GLU A 117 17.03 -2.50 2.47
CA GLU A 117 17.12 -1.57 1.34
C GLU A 117 16.14 -1.94 0.20
N ASP A 118 15.90 -3.22 -0.04
CA ASP A 118 15.08 -3.74 -1.14
C ASP A 118 13.61 -3.97 -0.76
N HIS A 119 13.33 -4.28 0.51
CA HIS A 119 11.97 -4.59 0.96
C HIS A 119 11.73 -4.27 2.44
N ILE A 120 10.46 -4.20 2.81
CA ILE A 120 9.98 -4.22 4.20
C ILE A 120 9.12 -5.46 4.42
N LEU A 121 9.14 -5.97 5.66
CA LEU A 121 8.15 -6.95 6.12
C LEU A 121 7.12 -6.22 6.98
N ALA A 122 5.90 -6.17 6.47
CA ALA A 122 4.77 -5.48 7.08
C ALA A 122 3.76 -6.53 7.53
N MET A 123 3.40 -6.54 8.81
CA MET A 123 2.47 -7.50 9.40
C MET A 123 1.15 -6.81 9.71
N ASN A 124 0.04 -7.36 9.24
CA ASN A 124 -1.28 -6.99 9.77
C ASN A 124 -1.78 -8.09 10.72
N ARG A 125 -3.05 -8.01 11.13
CA ARG A 125 -3.61 -8.96 12.10
C ARG A 125 -3.67 -10.43 11.63
N ASP A 126 -3.57 -10.69 10.32
CA ASP A 126 -3.82 -12.02 9.74
C ASP A 126 -2.64 -12.57 8.92
N ALA A 127 -1.69 -11.73 8.50
CA ALA A 127 -0.61 -12.14 7.62
C ALA A 127 0.62 -11.23 7.70
N LEU A 128 1.74 -11.77 7.22
CA LEU A 128 2.98 -11.05 6.97
C LEU A 128 3.15 -10.83 5.46
N PHE A 129 3.47 -9.59 5.08
CA PHE A 129 3.62 -9.16 3.69
C PHE A 129 5.05 -8.76 3.42
N CYS A 130 5.54 -9.09 2.22
CA CYS A 130 6.77 -8.52 1.69
C CYS A 130 6.43 -7.43 0.71
N VAL A 131 6.81 -6.20 1.06
CA VAL A 131 6.55 -5.01 0.26
C VAL A 131 7.89 -4.49 -0.25
N GLU A 132 8.03 -4.41 -1.56
CA GLU A 132 9.29 -4.09 -2.23
C GLU A 132 9.35 -2.60 -2.58
N ARG A 133 10.58 -2.08 -2.72
CA ARG A 133 10.77 -0.73 -3.22
C ARG A 133 10.46 -0.65 -4.71
N LEU A 134 9.94 0.50 -5.14
CA LEU A 134 9.86 0.85 -6.56
C LEU A 134 11.11 1.63 -7.01
N GLU A 135 11.53 2.63 -6.24
CA GLU A 135 12.66 3.52 -6.60
C GLU A 135 13.62 3.68 -5.41
N ALA A 136 13.18 4.40 -4.37
CA ALA A 136 13.99 4.66 -3.17
C ALA A 136 14.13 3.41 -2.30
N PRO A 137 15.24 3.27 -1.54
CA PRO A 137 15.40 2.18 -0.58
C PRO A 137 14.19 2.04 0.35
N ALA A 138 13.68 0.81 0.52
CA ALA A 138 12.44 0.57 1.24
C ALA A 138 12.57 0.94 2.74
N ASP A 139 13.74 0.69 3.33
CA ASP A 139 14.09 1.05 4.70
C ASP A 139 14.14 2.55 4.97
N ARG A 140 14.39 3.39 3.95
CA ARG A 140 14.46 4.85 4.10
C ARG A 140 13.15 5.45 4.63
N HIS A 141 12.04 4.79 4.36
CA HIS A 141 10.71 5.21 4.82
C HIS A 141 10.38 4.71 6.22
N VAL A 142 11.20 3.85 6.82
CA VAL A 142 10.95 3.24 8.13
C VAL A 142 11.78 3.96 9.20
N ARG A 143 11.11 4.49 10.22
CA ARG A 143 11.76 5.26 11.30
C ARG A 143 12.31 4.38 12.42
N ALA A 144 11.61 3.28 12.72
CA ALA A 144 12.05 2.28 13.68
C ALA A 144 11.42 0.91 13.36
N VAL A 145 11.96 -0.14 13.98
CA VAL A 145 11.43 -1.50 13.88
C VAL A 145 11.40 -2.12 15.29
N PRO A 146 10.24 -2.60 15.78
CA PRO A 146 8.94 -2.50 15.15
C PRO A 146 8.36 -1.07 15.20
N SER A 147 7.57 -0.70 14.19
CA SER A 147 6.78 0.55 14.15
C SER A 147 5.41 0.30 13.53
N LEU A 148 4.47 1.24 13.71
CA LEU A 148 3.11 1.15 13.22
C LEU A 148 2.88 2.15 12.08
N ALA A 149 2.38 1.66 10.94
CA ALA A 149 2.11 2.47 9.77
C ALA A 149 0.77 2.12 9.13
N LEU A 150 0.12 3.11 8.52
CA LEU A 150 -0.97 2.89 7.57
C LEU A 150 -0.38 2.90 6.18
N LEU A 151 -0.61 1.81 5.45
CA LEU A 151 -0.15 1.61 4.08
C LEU A 151 -1.31 1.18 3.18
N THR A 152 -1.22 1.55 1.90
CA THR A 152 -2.00 0.92 0.85
C THR A 152 -1.07 0.05 0.01
N LEU A 153 -1.28 -1.26 0.01
CA LEU A 153 -0.50 -2.22 -0.75
C LEU A 153 -1.15 -2.44 -2.12
N LEU A 154 -0.34 -2.29 -3.18
CA LEU A 154 -0.73 -2.41 -4.57
C LEU A 154 0.02 -3.57 -5.26
N PRO A 155 -0.67 -4.40 -6.05
CA PRO A 155 -0.01 -5.35 -6.94
C PRO A 155 0.64 -4.59 -8.11
N PHE A 156 1.93 -4.83 -8.37
CA PHE A 156 2.64 -4.22 -9.49
C PHE A 156 3.72 -5.13 -10.05
N LYS A 157 3.65 -5.46 -11.34
CA LYS A 157 4.64 -6.26 -12.09
C LYS A 157 5.22 -7.46 -11.31
N GLY A 158 4.34 -8.23 -10.67
CA GLY A 158 4.72 -9.44 -9.92
C GLY A 158 5.10 -9.21 -8.46
N ALA A 159 5.28 -7.97 -8.00
CA ALA A 159 5.58 -7.60 -6.62
C ALA A 159 4.38 -6.93 -5.90
N ILE A 160 4.61 -6.61 -4.62
CA ILE A 160 3.75 -5.74 -3.82
C ILE A 160 4.50 -4.45 -3.57
N VAL A 161 3.91 -3.32 -3.92
CA VAL A 161 4.46 -1.97 -3.65
C VAL A 161 3.44 -1.16 -2.85
N THR A 162 3.81 0.04 -2.38
CA THR A 162 2.85 0.98 -1.79
C THR A 162 2.28 1.92 -2.86
N ASP A 163 1.21 2.65 -2.55
CA ASP A 163 0.74 3.80 -3.35
C ASP A 163 1.63 5.05 -3.21
N SER A 164 2.90 4.85 -2.86
CA SER A 164 3.89 5.87 -2.51
C SER A 164 3.55 6.72 -1.28
N LYS A 165 2.54 6.33 -0.49
CA LYS A 165 2.28 6.88 0.85
C LYS A 165 2.75 5.94 1.94
N PHE A 166 3.33 6.54 2.98
CA PHE A 166 3.76 5.86 4.19
C PHE A 166 3.37 6.72 5.40
N ILE A 167 2.23 6.43 6.00
CA ILE A 167 1.71 7.20 7.12
C ILE A 167 2.15 6.54 8.42
N HIS A 168 3.10 7.17 9.10
CA HIS A 168 3.54 6.74 10.43
C HIS A 168 2.46 7.04 11.47
N LEU A 169 2.04 6.01 12.19
CA LEU A 169 1.06 6.14 13.27
C LEU A 169 1.74 6.08 14.64
N GLU A 170 2.72 5.20 14.80
CA GLU A 170 3.55 5.10 16.00
C GLU A 170 4.98 4.73 15.59
N ASP A 171 5.94 5.54 16.01
CA ASP A 171 7.35 5.32 15.69
C ASP A 171 8.02 4.44 16.74
N GLU A 172 7.50 4.36 17.96
CA GLU A 172 8.05 3.52 19.03
C GLU A 172 6.97 2.63 19.64
N MET A 173 7.06 1.32 19.37
CA MET A 173 6.13 0.34 19.96
C MET A 173 6.41 0.16 21.46
N ASP A 174 5.35 -0.04 22.25
CA ASP A 174 5.47 -0.36 23.67
C ASP A 174 6.38 -1.60 23.85
N PRO A 175 7.48 -1.48 24.65
CA PRO A 175 8.41 -2.58 24.87
C PRO A 175 7.77 -3.87 25.36
N SER A 176 6.62 -3.79 26.05
CA SER A 176 5.88 -4.96 26.52
C SER A 176 5.25 -5.77 25.38
N LEU A 177 4.98 -5.15 24.23
CA LEU A 177 4.38 -5.79 23.05
C LEU A 177 5.41 -6.42 22.11
N ILE A 178 6.69 -6.07 22.24
CA ILE A 178 7.74 -6.51 21.29
C ILE A 178 7.86 -8.04 21.24
N GLY A 179 7.68 -8.72 22.38
CA GLY A 179 7.69 -10.18 22.45
C GLY A 179 6.60 -10.82 21.59
N ASP A 180 5.36 -10.37 21.79
CA ASP A 180 4.18 -10.88 21.09
C ASP A 180 4.21 -10.54 19.59
N ILE A 181 4.70 -9.35 19.22
CA ILE A 181 4.89 -8.94 17.83
C ILE A 181 5.87 -9.88 17.13
N ARG A 182 7.00 -10.19 17.79
CA ARG A 182 7.99 -11.11 17.24
C ARG A 182 7.39 -12.51 17.08
N GLU A 183 6.73 -13.04 18.09
CA GLU A 183 6.08 -14.36 18.02
C GLU A 183 5.08 -14.43 16.85
N SER A 184 4.22 -13.44 16.72
CA SER A 184 3.24 -13.35 15.61
C SER A 184 3.94 -13.28 14.24
N ALA A 185 5.01 -12.49 14.12
CA ALA A 185 5.77 -12.39 12.88
C ALA A 185 6.43 -13.72 12.51
N HIS A 186 6.96 -14.47 13.48
CA HIS A 186 7.48 -15.82 13.28
C HIS A 186 6.39 -16.78 12.82
N GLU A 187 5.23 -16.79 13.47
CA GLU A 187 4.10 -17.66 13.09
C GLU A 187 3.66 -17.43 11.64
N PHE A 188 3.48 -16.16 11.25
CA PHE A 188 3.11 -15.82 9.87
C PHE A 188 4.20 -16.12 8.87
N ALA A 189 5.47 -15.93 9.23
CA ALA A 189 6.57 -16.30 8.37
C ALA A 189 6.60 -17.82 8.11
N HIS A 190 6.22 -18.65 9.09
CA HIS A 190 6.12 -20.10 8.93
C HIS A 190 4.89 -20.54 8.12
N SER A 191 3.75 -19.88 8.27
CA SER A 191 2.54 -20.20 7.51
C SER A 191 2.62 -19.75 6.05
N GLY A 192 3.46 -18.75 5.77
CA GLY A 192 3.81 -18.30 4.42
C GLY A 192 3.65 -16.80 4.30
N VAL A 193 4.67 -16.13 3.75
CA VAL A 193 4.63 -14.69 3.53
C VAL A 193 3.82 -14.39 2.27
N VAL A 194 2.92 -13.41 2.38
CA VAL A 194 2.21 -12.87 1.22
C VAL A 194 3.22 -12.01 0.45
N SER A 195 3.81 -12.61 -0.58
CA SER A 195 4.79 -11.97 -1.46
C SER A 195 4.28 -12.02 -2.90
N GLY A 196 4.36 -10.89 -3.58
CA GLY A 196 4.03 -10.79 -5.00
C GLY A 196 2.57 -10.41 -5.31
N ALA A 197 2.38 -9.91 -6.52
CA ALA A 197 1.12 -9.31 -6.98
C ALA A 197 -0.07 -10.30 -6.89
N ASP A 198 0.11 -11.52 -7.38
CA ASP A 198 -0.95 -12.55 -7.38
C ASP A 198 -1.33 -13.01 -5.97
N ALA A 199 -0.35 -13.07 -5.06
CA ALA A 199 -0.58 -13.44 -3.68
C ALA A 199 -1.40 -12.37 -2.96
N LEU A 200 -1.08 -11.09 -3.17
CA LEU A 200 -1.87 -9.96 -2.66
C LEU A 200 -3.29 -9.98 -3.22
N VAL A 201 -3.45 -10.16 -4.55
CA VAL A 201 -4.79 -10.22 -5.16
C VAL A 201 -5.62 -11.37 -4.58
N ARG A 202 -5.01 -12.55 -4.37
CA ARG A 202 -5.69 -13.69 -3.74
C ARG A 202 -6.10 -13.34 -2.30
N TYR A 203 -5.18 -12.81 -1.51
CA TYR A 203 -5.44 -12.40 -0.14
C TYR A 203 -6.59 -11.38 -0.06
N SER A 204 -6.54 -10.31 -0.85
CA SER A 204 -7.55 -9.25 -0.84
C SER A 204 -8.93 -9.71 -1.29
N ARG A 205 -9.02 -10.71 -2.19
CA ARG A 205 -10.31 -11.27 -2.65
C ARG A 205 -11.05 -12.08 -1.60
N GLU A 206 -10.32 -12.65 -0.64
CA GLU A 206 -10.89 -13.45 0.45
C GLU A 206 -11.40 -12.58 1.60
N LEU A 207 -11.06 -11.28 1.59
CA LEU A 207 -11.51 -10.33 2.60
C LEU A 207 -12.93 -9.82 2.32
N PRO A 208 -13.75 -9.62 3.36
CA PRO A 208 -15.03 -8.92 3.24
C PRO A 208 -14.87 -7.46 2.79
N ASP A 209 -13.85 -6.78 3.33
CA ASP A 209 -13.41 -5.44 2.90
C ASP A 209 -11.88 -5.39 2.94
N ALA A 210 -11.28 -4.90 1.86
CA ALA A 210 -9.84 -4.67 1.76
C ALA A 210 -9.43 -3.27 2.28
N ASN A 211 -10.36 -2.45 2.77
CA ASN A 211 -10.07 -1.34 3.68
C ASN A 211 -10.34 -1.79 5.11
N ARG A 212 -9.28 -1.90 5.91
CA ARG A 212 -9.33 -2.51 7.24
C ARG A 212 -8.90 -1.56 8.35
N VAL A 213 -8.67 -0.30 7.97
CA VAL A 213 -8.36 0.78 8.89
C VAL A 213 -9.53 0.96 9.87
N PRO A 214 -9.29 0.93 11.19
CA PRO A 214 -10.34 1.13 12.18
C PRO A 214 -11.08 2.45 11.98
N GLU A 215 -12.41 2.46 12.18
CA GLU A 215 -13.25 3.64 11.95
C GLU A 215 -12.78 4.87 12.75
N SER A 216 -12.33 4.67 13.99
CA SER A 216 -11.78 5.74 14.83
C SER A 216 -10.56 6.40 14.21
N TRP A 217 -9.71 5.64 13.52
CA TRP A 217 -8.52 6.15 12.86
C TRP A 217 -8.87 6.77 11.51
N GLN A 218 -9.83 6.21 10.78
CA GLN A 218 -10.33 6.85 9.56
C GLN A 218 -10.91 8.23 9.86
N ARG A 219 -11.66 8.40 10.96
CA ARG A 219 -12.16 9.72 11.38
C ARG A 219 -11.03 10.71 11.66
N GLN A 220 -9.97 10.28 12.34
CA GLN A 220 -8.81 11.14 12.59
C GLN A 220 -8.11 11.54 11.29
N LEU A 221 -7.95 10.60 10.35
CA LEU A 221 -7.38 10.88 9.03
C LEU A 221 -8.25 11.87 8.25
N ASP A 222 -9.57 11.66 8.22
CA ASP A 222 -10.51 12.59 7.59
C ASP A 222 -10.40 13.99 8.20
N GLU A 223 -10.31 14.10 9.54
CA GLU A 223 -10.11 15.37 10.23
C GLU A 223 -8.80 16.06 9.85
N VAL A 224 -7.68 15.32 9.84
CA VAL A 224 -6.35 15.85 9.48
C VAL A 224 -6.30 16.30 8.01
N LEU A 225 -6.94 15.54 7.12
CA LEU A 225 -7.01 15.85 5.69
C LEU A 225 -8.06 16.94 5.37
N GLY A 226 -8.89 17.32 6.33
CA GLY A 226 -9.98 18.29 6.14
C GLY A 226 -11.12 17.73 5.27
N LEU A 227 -11.33 16.41 5.29
CA LEU A 227 -12.32 15.70 4.51
C LEU A 227 -13.59 15.41 5.33
N PRO A 228 -14.78 15.37 4.70
CA PRO A 228 -15.98 14.87 5.36
C PRO A 228 -15.85 13.38 5.58
N HIS A 229 -16.09 12.93 6.82
CA HIS A 229 -16.04 11.51 7.15
C HIS A 229 -17.04 10.72 6.31
N VAL A 230 -16.55 9.67 5.66
CA VAL A 230 -17.38 8.66 4.99
C VAL A 230 -17.20 7.36 5.76
N PRO A 231 -18.28 6.80 6.35
CA PRO A 231 -18.21 5.49 6.97
C PRO A 231 -17.69 4.49 5.95
N GLY A 232 -16.82 3.57 6.38
CA GLY A 232 -16.38 2.49 5.51
C GLY A 232 -17.58 1.82 4.85
N ILE A 233 -17.49 1.57 3.54
CA ILE A 233 -18.53 0.86 2.80
C ILE A 233 -18.54 -0.55 3.40
N THR A 234 -19.48 -0.78 4.32
CA THR A 234 -19.82 -2.13 4.76
C THR A 234 -20.41 -2.81 3.55
N ALA A 235 -19.61 -3.64 2.88
CA ALA A 235 -20.11 -4.61 1.93
C ALA A 235 -21.04 -5.61 2.63
#